data_AF-A0A836LSG9-F1
#
_entry.id   AF-A0A836LSG9-F1
#
_cell.length_a   1.000
_cell.length_b   1.000
_cell.length_c   1.000
_cell.angle_alpha   90.00
_cell.angle_beta   90.00
_cell.angle_gamma   90.00
#
_symmetry.space_group_name_H-M   'P 1'
#
loop_
_entity.id
_entity.type
_entity.pdbx_description
1 polymer ?
#
loop_
_entity_poly.entity_id
_entity_poly.type
_entity_poly.pdbx_seq_one_letter_code
_entity_poly.pdbx_strand_id
1 'polypeptide(L)'
;MLFYLGGLIFAILPSYLQHKNDANWASLGASGAVSAVLFAYILFQPWKLIFVFFIPVPAIIFAVLYVAYSIWAGKRGNTHINHSAHLWGAAYGVIVTILIEPRVIPHFLDQLTRL
;
A
#
# COMPACT_ATOMS: atom_id res chain seq x y z
N MET A 1 14.81 -6.62 1.95
CA MET A 1 15.34 -5.27 1.68
C MET A 1 15.12 -4.83 0.23
N LEU A 2 15.44 -5.65 -0.78
CA LEU A 2 15.20 -5.33 -2.19
C LEU A 2 13.73 -5.01 -2.51
N PHE A 3 12.79 -5.81 -2.01
CA PHE A 3 11.35 -5.53 -2.15
C PHE A 3 10.96 -4.15 -1.61
N TYR A 4 11.53 -3.76 -0.47
CA TYR A 4 11.27 -2.45 0.15
C TYR A 4 11.85 -1.30 -0.70
N LEU A 5 13.09 -1.46 -1.19
CA LEU A 5 13.71 -0.48 -2.09
C LEU A 5 12.96 -0.35 -3.42
N GLY A 6 12.49 -1.46 -3.98
CA GLY A 6 11.60 -1.46 -5.13
C GLY A 6 10.29 -0.72 -4.82
N GLY A 7 9.66 -1.03 -3.69
CA GLY A 7 8.46 -0.34 -3.23
C GLY A 7 8.66 1.17 -3.07
N LEU A 8 9.85 1.61 -2.61
CA LEU A 8 10.19 3.04 -2.50
C LEU A 8 10.22 3.71 -3.89
N ILE A 9 10.88 3.09 -4.86
CA ILE A 9 11.02 3.60 -6.23
C ILE A 9 9.65 3.63 -6.92
N PHE A 10 8.90 2.53 -6.89
CA PHE A 10 7.61 2.42 -7.56
C PHE A 10 6.54 3.30 -6.92
N ALA A 11 6.58 3.49 -5.59
CA ALA A 11 5.65 4.37 -4.92
C ALA A 11 5.79 5.84 -5.39
N ILE A 12 7.02 6.34 -5.54
CA ILE A 12 7.22 7.76 -5.87
C ILE A 12 7.06 8.06 -7.37
N LEU A 13 7.27 7.07 -8.23
CA LEU A 13 7.35 7.25 -9.68
C LEU A 13 6.16 8.03 -10.28
N PRO A 14 4.89 7.73 -9.96
CA PRO A 14 3.75 8.42 -10.58
C PRO A 14 3.67 9.89 -10.19
N SER A 15 3.89 10.20 -8.91
CA SER A 15 3.89 11.60 -8.44
C SER A 15 5.09 12.37 -8.98
N TYR A 16 6.26 11.74 -9.07
CA TYR A 16 7.43 12.32 -9.72
C TYR A 16 7.14 12.67 -11.17
N LEU A 17 6.55 11.76 -11.95
CA LEU A 17 6.21 12.01 -13.36
C LEU A 17 5.20 13.16 -13.52
N GLN A 18 4.27 13.32 -12.59
CA GLN A 18 3.31 14.43 -12.58
C GLN A 18 3.97 15.79 -12.29
N HIS A 19 4.98 15.81 -11.43
CA HIS A 19 5.63 17.05 -10.96
C HIS A 19 7.07 17.21 -11.48
N LYS A 20 7.48 16.44 -12.50
CA LYS A 20 8.87 16.42 -13.00
C LYS A 20 9.41 17.78 -13.48
N ASN A 21 8.52 18.71 -13.79
CA ASN A 21 8.84 20.08 -14.23
C ASN A 21 8.59 21.13 -13.15
N ASP A 22 8.18 20.72 -11.95
CA ASP A 22 7.95 21.60 -10.81
C ASP A 22 9.12 21.48 -9.82
N ALA A 23 10.06 22.42 -9.93
CA ALA A 23 11.26 22.45 -9.08
C ALA A 23 10.96 22.74 -7.59
N ASN A 24 9.75 23.22 -7.27
CA ASN A 24 9.33 23.45 -5.88
C ASN A 24 8.65 22.22 -5.27
N TRP A 25 8.36 21.19 -6.07
CA TRP A 25 7.72 19.99 -5.60
C TRP A 25 8.74 18.98 -5.06
N ALA A 26 8.51 18.49 -3.85
CA ALA A 26 9.28 17.42 -3.26
C ALA A 26 8.35 16.43 -2.54
N SER A 27 8.56 15.15 -2.77
CA SER A 27 7.91 14.07 -2.02
C SER A 27 8.98 13.23 -1.35
N LEU A 28 9.18 13.42 -0.05
CA LEU A 28 10.05 12.60 0.77
C LEU A 28 9.18 11.66 1.61
N GLY A 29 9.33 10.34 1.45
CA GLY A 29 8.54 9.43 2.27
C GLY A 29 8.83 7.95 2.06
N ALA A 30 9.29 7.29 3.13
CA ALA A 30 9.45 5.84 3.19
C ALA A 30 8.10 5.11 3.28
N SER A 31 7.01 5.85 3.56
CA SER A 31 5.68 5.31 3.81
C SER A 31 5.10 4.52 2.63
N GLY A 32 5.43 4.84 1.37
CA GLY A 32 4.99 4.04 0.22
C GLY A 32 5.57 2.62 0.23
N ALA A 33 6.85 2.48 0.60
CA ALA A 33 7.47 1.18 0.79
C ALA A 33 6.90 0.42 1.99
N VAL A 34 6.51 1.14 3.05
CA VAL A 34 5.76 0.54 4.18
C VAL A 34 4.40 0.03 3.71
N SER A 35 3.66 0.78 2.88
CA SER A 35 2.41 0.31 2.26
C SER A 35 2.61 -0.96 1.44
N ALA A 36 3.73 -1.05 0.70
CA ALA A 36 4.06 -2.27 -0.06
C ALA A 36 4.20 -3.51 0.85
N VAL A 37 4.96 -3.38 1.95
CA VAL A 37 5.14 -4.47 2.92
C VAL A 37 3.82 -4.83 3.60
N LEU A 38 3.02 -3.82 3.95
CA LEU A 38 1.74 -4.01 4.60
C LEU A 38 0.75 -4.78 3.71
N PHE A 39 0.63 -4.40 2.45
CA PHE A 39 -0.27 -5.07 1.50
C PHE A 39 0.22 -6.46 1.12
N ALA A 40 1.53 -6.68 1.04
CA ALA A 40 2.09 -8.02 0.94
C ALA A 40 1.68 -8.89 2.15
N TYR A 41 1.81 -8.37 3.37
CA TYR A 41 1.41 -9.06 4.59
C TYR A 41 -0.09 -9.42 4.60
N ILE A 42 -0.95 -8.49 4.19
CA ILE A 42 -2.40 -8.69 4.11
C ILE A 42 -2.75 -9.88 3.21
N LEU A 43 -2.02 -10.10 2.11
CA LEU A 43 -2.23 -11.27 1.24
C LEU A 43 -1.96 -12.61 1.95
N PHE A 44 -1.01 -12.65 2.87
CA PHE A 44 -0.70 -13.87 3.62
C PHE A 44 -1.63 -14.08 4.82
N GLN A 45 -2.13 -13.00 5.42
CA GLN A 45 -2.80 -13.02 6.72
C GLN A 45 -4.01 -12.06 6.77
N PRO A 46 -5.06 -12.27 5.92
CA PRO A 46 -6.16 -11.32 5.77
C PRO A 46 -6.96 -11.05 7.06
N TRP A 47 -7.08 -12.05 7.94
CA TRP A 47 -7.86 -11.95 9.17
C TRP A 47 -7.03 -11.59 10.42
N LYS A 48 -5.70 -11.48 10.30
CA LYS A 48 -4.89 -11.03 11.44
C LYS A 48 -5.27 -9.59 11.81
N LEU A 49 -5.22 -9.29 13.09
CA LEU A 49 -5.52 -7.95 13.58
C LEU A 49 -4.34 -7.03 13.36
N ILE A 50 -4.60 -5.92 12.66
CA ILE A 50 -3.76 -4.74 12.62
C ILE A 50 -4.32 -3.75 13.63
N PHE A 51 -3.45 -3.19 14.46
CA PHE A 51 -3.85 -2.19 15.44
C PHE A 51 -3.72 -0.79 14.84
N VAL A 52 -4.86 -0.14 14.62
CA VAL A 52 -4.90 1.30 14.33
C VAL A 52 -4.96 2.01 15.67
N PHE A 53 -3.80 2.41 16.17
CA PHE A 53 -3.61 2.79 17.57
C PHE A 53 -4.04 1.65 18.51
N PHE A 54 -5.14 1.82 19.23
CA PHE A 54 -5.70 0.83 20.16
C PHE A 54 -6.92 0.10 19.58
N ILE A 55 -7.33 0.39 18.34
CA ILE A 55 -8.48 -0.23 17.69
C ILE A 55 -7.97 -1.43 16.86
N PRO A 56 -8.31 -2.67 17.23
CA PRO A 56 -7.99 -3.84 16.42
C PRO A 56 -8.88 -3.89 15.18
N VAL A 57 -8.27 -4.04 14.01
CA VAL A 57 -8.97 -4.12 12.72
C VAL A 57 -8.41 -5.32 11.93
N PRO A 58 -9.24 -6.23 11.42
CA PRO A 58 -8.78 -7.28 10.51
C PRO A 58 -8.03 -6.69 9.31
N ALA A 59 -6.92 -7.31 8.93
CA ALA A 59 -5.99 -6.77 7.94
C ALA A 59 -6.65 -6.47 6.58
N ILE A 60 -7.57 -7.33 6.12
CA ILE A 60 -8.34 -7.11 4.90
C ILE A 60 -9.29 -5.91 5.00
N ILE A 61 -9.92 -5.71 6.16
CA ILE A 61 -10.79 -4.55 6.40
C ILE A 61 -9.95 -3.28 6.40
N PHE A 62 -8.80 -3.31 7.08
CA PHE A 62 -7.83 -2.21 7.02
C PHE A 62 -7.42 -1.90 5.59
N ALA A 63 -7.14 -2.90 4.76
CA ALA A 63 -6.75 -2.72 3.36
C ALA A 63 -7.80 -1.94 2.55
N VAL A 64 -9.08 -2.33 2.67
CA VAL A 64 -10.20 -1.67 1.98
C VAL A 64 -10.36 -0.22 2.46
N LEU A 65 -10.38 -0.01 3.77
CA LEU A 65 -10.49 1.32 4.37
C LEU A 65 -9.32 2.21 3.96
N TYR A 66 -8.10 1.68 3.97
CA TYR A 66 -6.89 2.37 3.58
C TYR A 66 -6.95 2.86 2.14
N VAL A 67 -7.35 1.99 1.20
CA VAL A 67 -7.47 2.34 -0.22
C VAL A 67 -8.57 3.39 -0.41
N ALA A 68 -9.76 3.16 0.15
CA ALA A 68 -10.89 4.07 0.01
C ALA A 68 -10.56 5.46 0.57
N TYR A 69 -9.99 5.52 1.77
CA TYR A 69 -9.56 6.77 2.40
C TYR A 69 -8.46 7.45 1.58
N SER A 70 -7.45 6.72 1.11
CA SER A 70 -6.35 7.31 0.34
C SER A 70 -6.82 7.93 -0.98
N ILE A 71 -7.76 7.28 -1.68
CA ILE A 71 -8.36 7.84 -2.90
C ILE A 71 -9.17 9.10 -2.58
N TRP A 72 -9.99 9.06 -1.54
CA TRP A 72 -10.82 10.19 -1.13
C TRP A 72 -9.98 11.39 -0.67
N ALA A 73 -8.95 11.14 0.15
CA ALA A 73 -8.07 12.16 0.70
C ALA A 73 -7.18 12.77 -0.39
N GLY A 74 -6.65 11.94 -1.30
CA GLY A 74 -5.87 12.40 -2.45
C GLY A 74 -6.63 13.36 -3.36
N LYS A 75 -7.95 13.16 -3.54
CA LYS A 75 -8.81 14.08 -4.33
C LYS A 75 -9.04 15.44 -3.67
N ARG A 76 -8.91 15.54 -2.34
CA ARG A 76 -9.18 16.78 -1.60
C ARG A 76 -8.02 17.77 -1.59
N GLY A 77 -6.80 17.35 -1.95
CA GLY A 77 -5.64 18.23 -2.17
C GLY A 77 -5.12 19.04 -0.96
N ASN A 78 -5.85 19.06 0.16
CA ASN A 78 -5.57 19.95 1.31
C ASN A 78 -4.59 19.36 2.33
N THR A 79 -3.76 18.39 1.96
CA THR A 79 -2.76 17.81 2.86
C THR A 79 -1.40 17.77 2.19
N HIS A 80 -0.33 17.88 3.00
CA HIS A 80 1.05 17.65 2.54
C HIS A 80 1.40 16.14 2.47
N ILE A 81 0.39 15.27 2.31
CA ILE A 81 0.56 13.81 2.30
C ILE A 81 0.43 13.31 0.86
N ASN A 82 1.44 12.58 0.40
CA ASN A 82 1.40 11.94 -0.91
C ASN A 82 0.61 10.62 -0.89
N HIS A 83 -0.73 10.74 -0.91
CA HIS A 83 -1.64 9.60 -0.95
C HIS A 83 -1.50 8.76 -2.24
N SER A 84 -1.04 9.37 -3.33
CA SER A 84 -0.73 8.64 -4.57
C SER A 84 0.42 7.65 -4.31
N ALA A 85 1.51 8.09 -3.68
CA ALA A 85 2.64 7.21 -3.37
C ALA A 85 2.26 6.04 -2.45
N HIS A 86 1.35 6.28 -1.50
CA HIS A 86 0.79 5.22 -0.64
C HIS A 86 0.02 4.17 -1.43
N LEU A 87 -0.84 4.59 -2.36
CA LEU A 87 -1.64 3.68 -3.20
C LEU A 87 -0.75 2.89 -4.18
N TRP A 88 0.23 3.55 -4.80
CA TRP A 88 1.17 2.88 -5.71
C TRP A 88 2.13 1.94 -4.99
N GLY A 89 2.53 2.28 -3.77
CA GLY A 89 3.26 1.37 -2.89
C GLY A 89 2.44 0.12 -2.54
N ALA A 90 1.17 0.31 -2.14
CA ALA A 90 0.25 -0.81 -1.88
C ALA A 90 0.06 -1.70 -3.12
N ALA A 91 -0.15 -1.11 -4.30
CA ALA A 91 -0.29 -1.83 -5.56
C ALA A 91 0.98 -2.61 -5.93
N TYR A 92 2.16 -1.99 -5.80
CA TYR A 92 3.45 -2.67 -5.96
C TYR A 92 3.54 -3.87 -5.03
N GLY A 93 3.16 -3.70 -3.77
CA GLY A 93 3.20 -4.77 -2.78
C GLY A 93 2.37 -5.98 -3.20
N VAL A 94 1.11 -5.75 -3.60
CA VAL A 94 0.23 -6.81 -4.09
C VAL A 94 0.81 -7.50 -5.33
N ILE A 95 1.16 -6.72 -6.36
CA ILE A 95 1.59 -7.25 -7.65
C ILE A 95 2.89 -8.05 -7.50
N VAL A 96 3.90 -7.49 -6.85
CA VAL A 96 5.20 -8.13 -6.72
C VAL A 96 5.14 -9.35 -5.81
N THR A 97 4.35 -9.32 -4.74
CA THR A 97 4.13 -10.52 -3.92
C THR A 97 3.48 -11.64 -4.72
N ILE A 98 2.49 -11.35 -5.56
CA ILE A 98 1.87 -12.34 -6.45
C ILE A 98 2.87 -12.88 -7.47
N LEU A 99 3.72 -12.04 -8.06
CA LEU A 99 4.72 -12.47 -9.04
C LEU A 99 5.81 -13.36 -8.41
N ILE A 100 6.22 -13.07 -7.17
CA ILE A 100 7.25 -13.83 -6.45
C ILE A 100 6.67 -15.13 -5.88
N GLU A 101 5.46 -15.08 -5.32
CA GLU A 101 4.78 -16.22 -4.70
C GLU A 101 3.34 -16.34 -5.24
N PRO A 102 3.15 -16.91 -6.45
CA PRO A 102 1.83 -17.03 -7.06
C PRO A 102 0.82 -17.85 -6.23
N ARG A 103 1.30 -18.74 -5.35
CA ARG A 103 0.43 -19.54 -4.47
C ARG A 103 -0.24 -18.69 -3.39
N VAL A 104 0.20 -17.44 -3.21
CA VAL A 104 -0.47 -16.49 -2.29
C VAL A 104 -1.92 -16.24 -2.68
N ILE A 105 -2.27 -16.31 -3.98
CA ILE A 105 -3.66 -16.12 -4.43
C ILE A 105 -4.58 -17.22 -3.88
N PRO A 106 -4.38 -18.51 -4.20
CA PRO A 106 -5.23 -19.56 -3.66
C PRO A 106 -5.16 -19.63 -2.13
N HIS A 107 -4.00 -19.36 -1.51
CA HIS A 107 -3.88 -19.24 -0.06
C HIS A 107 -4.76 -18.13 0.52
N PHE A 108 -4.70 -16.92 -0.04
CA PHE A 108 -5.52 -15.79 0.39
C PHE A 108 -7.01 -16.11 0.27
N LEU A 109 -7.44 -16.68 -0.87
CA LEU A 109 -8.83 -17.06 -1.09
C LEU A 109 -9.30 -18.13 -0.10
N ASP A 110 -8.49 -19.15 0.18
CA ASP A 110 -8.75 -20.16 1.20
C ASP A 110 -8.85 -19.55 2.61
N GLN A 111 -7.96 -18.61 2.96
CA GLN A 111 -8.06 -17.90 4.23
C GLN A 111 -9.37 -17.10 4.33
N LEU A 112 -9.86 -16.50 3.23
CA LEU A 112 -11.12 -15.73 3.24
C LEU A 112 -12.38 -16.58 3.45
N THR A 113 -12.36 -17.85 3.07
CA THR A 113 -13.54 -18.73 3.17
C THR A 113 -13.61 -19.51 4.49
N ARG A 114 -12.52 -19.58 5.26
CA ARG A 114 -12.42 -20.30 6.54
C ARG A 114 -12.95 -19.52 7.76
N LEU A 115 -13.99 -18.70 7.58
CA LEU A 115 -14.65 -17.96 8.66
C LEU A 115 -15.31 -18.89 9.70
#